data_AF-A0A6J4LWU7-F1
#
_entry.id   AF-A0A6J4LWU7-F1
#
_cell.length_a   1.000
_cell.length_b   1.000
_cell.length_c   1.000
_cell.angle_alpha   90.00
_cell.angle_beta   90.00
_cell.angle_gamma   90.00
#
_symmetry.space_group_name_H-M   'P 1'
#
loop_
_entity.id
_entity.type
_entity.pdbx_description
1 polymer ?
#
loop_
_entity_poly.entity_id
_entity_poly.type
_entity_poly.pdbx_seq_one_letter_code
_entity_poly.pdbx_strand_id
1 'polypeptide(L)' 'MATVTLADIEAARAQLDGVTRVTLMESSHSLSDLVGVPVFLKCENLQRAGSFKLRGAYTRISAL' A
#
# COMPACT_ATOMS: atom_id res chain seq x y z
N MET A 1 -7.13 -16.98 15.04
CA MET A 1 -7.24 -15.83 14.11
C MET A 1 -7.28 -16.39 12.70
N ALA A 2 -8.23 -15.97 11.87
CA ALA A 2 -8.29 -16.41 10.48
C ALA A 2 -7.12 -15.80 9.68
N THR A 3 -6.52 -16.61 8.82
CA THR A 3 -5.48 -16.15 7.89
C THR A 3 -6.10 -15.25 6.83
N VAL A 4 -5.48 -14.10 6.55
CA VAL A 4 -5.90 -13.20 5.47
C VAL A 4 -5.63 -13.87 4.13
N THR A 5 -6.65 -13.95 3.29
CA THR A 5 -6.59 -14.49 1.92
C THR A 5 -6.41 -13.38 0.89
N LEU A 6 -6.09 -13.74 -0.35
CA LEU A 6 -6.05 -12.78 -1.45
C LEU A 6 -7.42 -12.11 -1.67
N ALA A 7 -8.52 -12.87 -1.53
CA ALA A 7 -9.87 -12.36 -1.70
C ALA A 7 -10.19 -11.24 -0.68
N ASP A 8 -9.71 -11.38 0.56
CA ASP A 8 -9.87 -10.34 1.58
C ASP A 8 -9.15 -9.04 1.18
N ILE A 9 -7.95 -9.15 0.57
CA ILE A 9 -7.17 -8.00 0.10
C ILE A 9 -7.86 -7.33 -1.10
N GLU A 10 -8.40 -8.11 -2.03
CA GLU A 10 -9.13 -7.60 -3.19
C GLU A 10 -10.45 -6.92 -2.81
N ALA A 11 -11.17 -7.47 -1.83
CA ALA A 11 -12.35 -6.84 -1.25
C ALA A 11 -11.99 -5.50 -0.57
N ALA A 12 -10.92 -5.49 0.22
CA ALA A 12 -10.41 -4.26 0.84
C ALA A 12 -10.01 -3.22 -0.21
N ARG A 13 -9.41 -3.63 -1.34
CA ARG A 13 -9.08 -2.71 -2.45
C ARG A 13 -10.31 -1.98 -2.96
N ALA A 14 -11.43 -2.68 -3.15
CA ALA A 14 -12.68 -2.07 -3.60
C ALA A 14 -13.23 -1.05 -2.57
N GLN A 15 -13.16 -1.37 -1.28
CA GLN A 15 -13.59 -0.47 -0.20
C GLN A 15 -12.72 0.79 -0.08
N LEU A 16 -11.44 0.70 -0.46
CA LEU A 16 -10.47 1.80 -0.34
C LEU A 16 -10.47 2.75 -1.55
N ASP A 17 -11.28 2.47 -2.57
CA ASP A 17 -11.44 3.33 -3.74
C ASP A 17 -12.01 4.70 -3.34
N GLY A 18 -11.45 5.78 -3.87
CA GLY A 18 -11.75 7.16 -3.47
C GLY A 18 -11.28 7.60 -2.06
N VAL A 19 -11.02 6.65 -1.15
CA VAL A 19 -10.54 6.91 0.22
C VAL A 19 -9.02 7.06 0.27
N THR A 20 -8.32 6.17 -0.42
CA THR A 20 -6.84 6.14 -0.44
C THR A 20 -6.29 6.73 -1.72
N ARG A 21 -5.03 7.18 -1.68
CA ARG A 21 -4.29 7.55 -2.89
C ARG A 21 -3.69 6.30 -3.54
N VAL A 22 -3.69 6.28 -4.87
CA VAL A 22 -2.75 5.45 -5.64
C VAL A 22 -1.40 6.16 -5.54
N THR A 23 -0.58 5.73 -4.58
CA THR A 23 0.76 6.28 -4.36
C THR A 23 1.69 5.93 -5.51
N LEU A 24 2.69 6.78 -5.76
CA LEU A 24 3.66 6.57 -6.83
C LEU A 24 4.52 5.32 -6.57
N MET A 25 5.00 4.74 -7.67
CA MET A 25 6.05 3.74 -7.64
C MET A 25 7.28 4.35 -8.31
N GLU A 26 8.29 4.67 -7.52
CA GLU A 26 9.48 5.37 -7.98
C GLU A 26 10.64 4.40 -8.18
N SER A 27 11.35 4.52 -9.30
CA SER A 27 12.62 3.80 -9.50
C SER A 27 13.74 4.48 -8.73
N SER A 28 14.63 3.70 -8.10
CA SER A 28 15.81 4.23 -7.43
C SER A 28 17.08 3.75 -8.12
N HIS A 29 17.77 4.65 -8.83
CA HIS A 29 19.05 4.36 -9.50
C HIS A 29 20.13 3.96 -8.48
N SER A 30 20.30 4.76 -7.41
CA SER A 30 21.32 4.49 -6.39
C SER A 30 21.13 3.13 -5.69
N LEU A 31 19.88 2.76 -5.36
CA LEU A 31 19.61 1.45 -4.80
C LEU A 31 19.80 0.35 -5.83
N SER A 32 19.37 0.58 -7.08
CA SER A 32 19.55 -0.41 -8.15
C SER A 32 21.02 -0.72 -8.40
N ASP A 33 21.87 0.30 -8.43
CA ASP A 33 23.33 0.16 -8.57
C ASP A 33 23.93 -0.59 -7.37
N LEU A 34 23.45 -0.30 -6.16
CA LEU A 34 23.91 -0.96 -4.94
C LEU A 34 23.59 -2.46 -4.90
N VAL A 35 22.39 -2.86 -5.34
CA VAL A 35 21.94 -4.26 -5.25
C VAL A 35 22.10 -5.05 -6.55
N GLY A 36 22.45 -4.40 -7.66
CA GLY A 36 22.66 -5.02 -8.97
C GLY A 36 21.38 -5.44 -9.70
N VAL A 37 20.20 -4.98 -9.25
CA VAL A 37 18.89 -5.26 -9.88
C VAL A 37 17.99 -4.02 -9.81
N PRO A 38 16.99 -3.88 -10.70
CA PRO A 38 16.05 -2.75 -10.63
C PRO A 38 15.30 -2.70 -9.29
N VAL A 39 15.33 -1.53 -8.64
CA VAL A 39 14.63 -1.27 -7.38
C VAL A 39 13.52 -0.25 -7.59
N PHE A 40 12.31 -0.63 -7.16
CA PHE A 40 11.13 0.22 -7.17
C PHE A 40 10.59 0.42 -5.75
N LEU A 41 10.31 1.67 -5.40
CA LEU A 41 9.79 2.07 -4.10
C LEU A 41 8.31 2.39 -4.23
N LYS A 42 7.47 1.68 -3.48
CA LYS A 42 6.05 2.04 -3.33
C LYS A 42 5.93 3.10 -2.23
N CYS A 43 5.75 4.35 -2.64
CA CYS A 43 5.88 5.53 -1.77
C CYS A 43 4.66 5.75 -0.86
N GLU A 44 4.39 4.83 0.08
CA GLU A 44 3.28 4.95 1.04
C GLU A 44 3.45 6.07 2.07
N ASN A 45 4.64 6.67 2.18
CA ASN A 45 4.85 7.93 2.89
C ASN A 45 4.04 9.09 2.27
N LEU A 46 3.64 8.99 1.00
CA LEU A 46 2.79 9.97 0.30
C LEU A 46 1.29 9.69 0.42
N GLN A 47 0.92 8.61 1.11
CA GLN A 47 -0.47 8.33 1.44
C GLN A 47 -1.03 9.43 2.36
N ARG A 48 -2.36 9.58 2.38
CA ARG A 48 -3.04 10.38 3.39
C ARG A 48 -2.61 9.94 4.81
N ALA A 49 -2.37 10.90 5.69
CA ALA A 49 -1.79 10.69 7.01
C ALA A 49 -0.35 10.12 7.04
N GLY A 50 0.37 10.14 5.91
CA GLY A 50 1.83 9.98 5.86
C GLY A 50 2.35 8.54 5.97
N SER A 51 1.49 7.52 5.92
CA SER A 51 1.93 6.12 5.91
C SER A 51 0.86 5.18 5.34
N PHE A 52 1.23 3.92 5.12
CA PHE A 52 0.33 2.86 4.65
C PHE A 52 -0.83 2.55 5.60
N LYS A 53 -0.75 2.97 6.87
CA LYS A 53 -1.66 2.55 7.94
C LYS A 53 -3.10 2.98 7.72
N LEU A 54 -3.34 4.06 6.97
CA LEU A 54 -4.70 4.49 6.65
C LEU A 54 -5.50 3.37 5.98
N ARG A 55 -4.87 2.56 5.13
CA ARG A 55 -5.53 1.46 4.40
C ARG A 55 -6.17 0.48 5.38
N GLY A 56 -5.35 -0.07 6.29
CA GLY A 56 -5.83 -1.05 7.28
C GLY A 56 -6.76 -0.42 8.32
N ALA A 57 -6.49 0.81 8.75
CA ALA A 57 -7.34 1.52 9.70
C ALA A 57 -8.76 1.73 9.14
N TYR A 58 -8.85 2.20 7.89
CA TYR A 58 -10.14 2.41 7.24
C TYR A 58 -10.89 1.09 7.04
N THR A 59 -10.26 0.08 6.44
CA THR A 59 -10.86 -1.25 6.22
C THR A 59 -11.39 -1.85 7.52
N ARG A 60 -10.66 -1.69 8.64
CA ARG A 60 -11.12 -2.19 9.95
C ARG A 60 -12.32 -1.41 10.47
N ILE A 61 -12.27 -0.09 10.43
CA ILE A 61 -13.33 0.78 10.98
C ILE A 61 -14.60 0.68 10.15
N SER A 62 -14.50 0.56 8.81
CA SER A 62 -15.67 0.43 7.92
C SER A 62 -16.41 -0.89 8.05
N ALA A 63 -15.82 -1.88 8.74
CA ALA A 63 -16.39 -3.21 8.96
C ALA A 63 -16.87 -3.44 10.41
N LEU A 64 -16.87 -2.39 11.24
CA LEU A 64 -17.50 -2.37 12.57
C LEU A 64 -18.99 -2.05 12.44
#